data_AF-A0A016T9Z9-F1
#
_entry.id   AF-A0A016T9Z9-F1
#
_cell.length_a   1.000
_cell.length_b   1.000
_cell.length_c   1.000
_cell.angle_alpha   90.00
_cell.angle_beta   90.00
_cell.angle_gamma   90.00
#
_symmetry.space_group_name_H-M   'P 1'
#
loop_
_entity.id
_entity.type
_entity.pdbx_description
1 polymer ?
#
loop_
_entity_poly.entity_id
_entity_poly.type
_entity_poly.pdbx_seq_one_letter_code
_entity_poly.pdbx_strand_id
1 'polypeptide(L)'
;MPGVHTFYDGATFLQPIAKHYGVQVDKINFVLCMFSSLFLAYVYKRFMAPGAVSRQMRVLFPPLVGISFCFFCFGRASKHLLANCLLNYAIMYFAPPKHVHRLVFAFCMCYLLFIHFYRWLILTSYYLDITGPMMVAVQKITTLAFSLHDGRVKKKEELSELQKREAIIELPSLSEYVSFIFNFQTALTGPVNFYSDYLAFIDGVHVVRTKDGKEPSAVGASMRKLAESILYLLIIAQFGATYPPELIAEKEYLALPYLQWFMWWFIVIFLIRVNYYFAWTFADSVCNMSGFGFSGYDENGNAKWELCTNVRPYQVEMAQSFKETLDGWNIQTGGWLRRVAYDRTPKKYQLLFYRSNLWE
;
A
#
# COMPACT_ATOMS: atom_id res chain seq x y z
N MET A 1 5.07 -0.63 30.35
CA MET A 1 3.68 -1.14 30.36
C MET A 1 3.12 -1.00 28.96
N PRO A 2 2.44 -2.02 28.44
CA PRO A 2 1.90 -1.93 27.10
C PRO A 2 0.54 -1.18 27.16
N GLY A 3 0.40 -0.13 26.36
CA GLY A 3 -0.72 0.83 26.36
C GLY A 3 -0.86 1.51 24.99
N VAL A 4 -1.57 2.65 24.89
CA VAL A 4 -1.83 3.37 23.60
C VAL A 4 -0.54 3.63 22.80
N HIS A 5 0.57 3.92 23.50
CA HIS A 5 1.91 4.11 22.92
C HIS A 5 2.48 2.89 22.16
N THR A 6 1.84 1.71 22.28
CA THR A 6 2.20 0.51 21.50
C THR A 6 1.75 0.62 20.05
N PHE A 7 0.66 1.34 19.80
CA PHE A 7 0.04 1.49 18.48
C PHE A 7 0.26 2.88 17.89
N TYR A 8 0.28 3.89 18.75
CA TYR A 8 0.44 5.27 18.35
C TYR A 8 1.17 6.07 19.44
N ASP A 9 2.35 6.58 19.09
CA ASP A 9 3.12 7.54 19.89
C ASP A 9 3.74 8.61 18.96
N GLY A 10 2.96 9.05 17.97
CA GLY A 10 3.40 9.96 16.91
C GLY A 10 3.76 11.35 17.40
N ALA A 11 4.32 12.18 16.51
CA ALA A 11 4.71 13.54 16.84
C ALA A 11 3.52 14.38 17.32
N THR A 12 3.62 14.98 18.51
CA THR A 12 2.58 15.82 19.10
C THR A 12 2.77 17.32 18.82
N PHE A 13 3.80 17.70 18.07
CA PHE A 13 4.11 19.10 17.75
C PHE A 13 2.94 19.83 17.06
N LEU A 14 2.16 19.11 16.24
CA LEU A 14 1.01 19.65 15.51
C LEU A 14 -0.31 19.60 16.32
N GLN A 15 -0.26 19.21 17.60
CA GLN A 15 -1.44 19.15 18.46
C GLN A 15 -2.21 20.48 18.57
N PRO A 16 -1.58 21.68 18.60
CA PRO A 16 -2.31 22.95 18.64
C PRO A 16 -3.17 23.16 17.38
N ILE A 17 -2.63 22.81 16.21
CA ILE A 17 -3.33 22.90 14.92
C ILE A 17 -4.46 21.87 14.89
N ALA A 18 -4.20 20.65 15.35
CA ALA A 18 -5.19 19.59 15.47
C ALA A 18 -6.41 20.02 16.30
N LYS A 19 -6.16 20.65 17.46
CA LYS A 19 -7.22 21.19 18.33
C LYS A 19 -8.00 22.33 17.66
N HIS A 20 -7.33 23.20 16.91
CA HIS A 20 -7.99 24.32 16.23
C HIS A 20 -8.99 23.85 15.18
N TYR A 21 -8.64 22.83 14.39
CA TYR A 21 -9.50 22.29 13.34
C TYR A 21 -10.41 21.14 13.79
N GLY A 22 -10.35 20.74 15.07
CA GLY A 22 -11.15 19.60 15.58
C GLY A 22 -10.78 18.25 14.97
N VAL A 23 -9.56 18.10 14.43
CA VAL A 23 -9.08 16.87 13.79
C VAL A 23 -8.07 16.18 14.71
N GLN A 24 -8.01 14.85 14.66
CA GLN A 24 -6.98 14.11 15.40
C GLN A 24 -5.57 14.36 14.80
N VAL A 25 -4.55 14.46 15.65
CA VAL A 25 -3.18 14.86 15.26
C VAL A 25 -2.50 13.83 14.34
N ASP A 26 -2.83 12.56 14.47
CA ASP A 26 -2.38 11.46 13.61
C ASP A 26 -2.76 11.68 12.15
N LYS A 27 -3.99 12.14 11.87
CA LYS A 27 -4.44 12.47 10.52
C LYS A 27 -3.67 13.64 9.93
N ILE A 28 -3.35 14.66 10.73
CA ILE A 28 -2.55 15.81 10.28
C ILE A 28 -1.11 15.39 9.98
N ASN A 29 -0.49 14.62 10.87
CA ASN A 29 0.86 14.09 10.66
C ASN A 29 0.93 13.27 9.37
N PHE A 30 -0.08 12.41 9.17
CA PHE A 30 -0.21 11.58 7.99
C PHE A 30 -0.29 12.41 6.70
N VAL A 31 -1.20 13.39 6.64
CA VAL A 31 -1.36 14.27 5.47
C VAL A 31 -0.09 15.08 5.20
N LEU A 32 0.57 15.60 6.25
CA LEU A 32 1.84 16.32 6.10
C LEU A 32 2.92 15.43 5.47
N CYS A 33 3.03 14.18 5.90
CA CYS A 33 3.97 13.24 5.30
C CYS A 33 3.62 12.91 3.85
N MET A 34 2.33 12.83 3.48
CA MET A 34 1.94 12.61 2.09
C MET A 34 2.38 13.77 1.19
N PHE A 35 2.07 15.01 1.56
CA PHE A 35 2.50 16.19 0.80
C PHE A 35 4.03 16.31 0.74
N SER A 36 4.72 16.02 1.85
CA SER A 36 6.18 15.96 1.89
C SER A 36 6.72 14.87 0.94
N SER A 37 6.06 13.71 0.86
CA SER A 37 6.42 12.63 -0.05
C SER A 37 6.28 13.05 -1.51
N LEU A 38 5.26 13.82 -1.87
CA LEU A 38 5.10 14.33 -3.23
C LEU A 38 6.24 15.27 -3.63
N PHE A 39 6.60 16.21 -2.75
CA PHE A 39 7.75 17.08 -2.97
C PHE A 39 9.06 16.29 -3.11
N LEU A 40 9.30 15.34 -2.20
CA LEU A 40 10.48 14.48 -2.25
C LEU A 40 10.49 13.57 -3.47
N ALA A 41 9.33 13.13 -3.97
CA ALA A 41 9.23 12.36 -5.21
C ALA A 41 9.67 13.18 -6.44
N TYR A 42 9.29 14.46 -6.50
CA TYR A 42 9.77 15.38 -7.53
C TYR A 42 11.29 15.58 -7.44
N VAL A 43 11.81 15.85 -6.23
CA VAL A 43 13.26 16.00 -5.98
C VAL A 43 14.01 14.72 -6.35
N TYR A 44 13.52 13.56 -5.95
CA TYR A 44 14.12 12.25 -6.26
C TYR A 44 14.20 12.02 -7.77
N LYS A 45 13.11 12.28 -8.50
CA LYS A 45 13.12 12.13 -9.96
C LYS A 45 14.09 13.10 -10.64
N ARG A 46 14.17 14.35 -10.18
CA ARG A 46 14.98 15.39 -10.81
C ARG A 46 16.47 15.25 -10.52
N PHE A 47 16.85 14.95 -9.27
CA PHE A 47 18.23 14.98 -8.81
C PHE A 47 18.84 13.59 -8.60
N MET A 48 18.02 12.55 -8.43
CA MET A 48 18.48 11.16 -8.24
C MET A 48 18.12 10.26 -9.43
N ALA A 49 18.09 10.84 -10.62
CA ALA A 49 17.88 10.13 -11.87
C ALA A 49 19.00 9.08 -12.11
N PRO A 50 18.72 7.99 -12.86
CA PRO A 50 19.75 7.04 -13.27
C PRO A 50 20.92 7.75 -13.95
N GLY A 51 22.15 7.51 -13.48
CA GLY A 51 23.36 8.16 -14.00
C GLY A 51 23.73 9.49 -13.33
N ALA A 52 22.81 10.15 -12.63
CA ALA A 52 23.12 11.37 -11.86
C ALA A 52 23.75 11.07 -10.50
N VAL A 53 23.36 9.94 -9.88
CA VAL A 53 23.84 9.49 -8.58
C VAL A 53 24.17 8.00 -8.61
N SER A 54 24.96 7.53 -7.64
CA SER A 54 25.27 6.11 -7.50
C SER A 54 24.01 5.29 -7.21
N ARG A 55 23.99 4.04 -7.66
CA ARG A 55 22.91 3.08 -7.36
C ARG A 55 22.69 2.93 -5.86
N GLN A 56 23.78 2.93 -5.07
CA GLN A 56 23.70 2.85 -3.61
C GLN A 56 22.91 4.02 -3.01
N MET A 57 23.08 5.25 -3.51
CA MET A 57 22.29 6.40 -3.05
C MET A 57 20.80 6.21 -3.36
N ARG A 58 20.48 5.69 -4.54
CA ARG A 58 19.10 5.39 -4.95
C ARG A 58 18.45 4.30 -4.09
N VAL A 59 19.25 3.35 -3.59
CA VAL A 59 18.80 2.31 -2.63
C VAL A 59 18.66 2.89 -1.22
N LEU A 60 19.59 3.70 -0.74
CA LEU A 60 19.61 4.13 0.67
C LEU A 60 18.69 5.32 0.96
N PHE A 61 18.48 6.23 0.00
CA PHE A 61 17.66 7.41 0.22
C PHE A 61 16.17 7.09 0.53
N PRO A 62 15.48 6.24 -0.26
CA PRO A 62 14.07 5.95 0.00
C PRO A 62 13.74 5.39 1.38
N PRO A 63 14.47 4.39 1.93
CA PRO A 63 14.20 3.87 3.26
C PRO A 63 14.56 4.84 4.37
N LEU A 64 15.57 5.70 4.21
CA LEU A 64 15.89 6.72 5.21
C LEU A 64 14.70 7.67 5.41
N VAL A 65 14.11 8.14 4.32
CA VAL A 65 12.93 9.00 4.36
C VAL A 65 11.71 8.23 4.88
N GLY A 66 11.44 7.03 4.37
CA GLY A 66 10.27 6.26 4.77
C GLY A 66 10.28 5.84 6.24
N ILE A 67 11.44 5.41 6.76
CA ILE A 67 11.60 5.13 8.20
C ILE A 67 11.39 6.40 9.02
N SER A 68 11.91 7.54 8.57
CA SER A 68 11.68 8.84 9.24
C SER A 68 10.20 9.21 9.29
N PHE A 69 9.46 8.99 8.20
CA PHE A 69 8.01 9.18 8.19
C PHE A 69 7.27 8.20 9.10
N CYS A 70 7.66 6.93 9.13
CA CYS A 70 7.07 5.98 10.09
C CYS A 70 7.29 6.44 11.54
N PHE A 71 8.51 6.86 11.89
CA PHE A 71 8.79 7.40 13.23
C PHE A 71 8.03 8.69 13.52
N PHE A 72 7.89 9.59 12.55
CA PHE A 72 7.12 10.82 12.73
C PHE A 72 5.62 10.53 12.96
N CYS A 73 5.03 9.65 12.14
CA CYS A 73 3.60 9.32 12.22
C CYS A 73 3.26 8.45 13.43
N PHE A 74 4.08 7.43 13.73
CA PHE A 74 3.72 6.37 14.70
C PHE A 74 4.65 6.29 15.92
N GLY A 75 5.78 7.01 15.90
CA GLY A 75 6.73 7.05 17.01
C GLY A 75 7.30 5.69 17.35
N ARG A 76 7.26 5.35 18.64
CA ARG A 76 7.79 4.09 19.20
C ARG A 76 7.13 2.84 18.62
N ALA A 77 5.90 2.94 18.11
CA ALA A 77 5.20 1.83 17.47
C ALA A 77 5.94 1.32 16.21
N SER A 78 6.74 2.18 15.55
CA SER A 78 7.57 1.83 14.38
C SER A 78 8.53 0.67 14.63
N LYS A 79 8.88 0.41 15.90
CA LYS A 79 9.68 -0.77 16.28
C LYS A 79 9.03 -2.08 15.82
N HIS A 80 7.70 -2.17 15.80
CA HIS A 80 6.98 -3.37 15.39
C HIS A 80 7.17 -3.64 13.89
N LEU A 81 7.11 -2.57 13.08
CA LEU A 81 7.34 -2.63 11.65
C LEU A 81 8.80 -2.96 11.31
N LEU A 82 9.76 -2.35 12.00
CA LEU A 82 11.19 -2.65 11.86
C LEU A 82 11.50 -4.09 12.27
N ALA A 83 10.97 -4.54 13.40
CA ALA A 83 11.12 -5.93 13.86
C ALA A 83 10.53 -6.91 12.85
N ASN A 84 9.33 -6.65 12.33
CA ASN A 84 8.72 -7.48 11.29
C ASN A 84 9.62 -7.58 10.06
N CYS A 85 10.18 -6.46 9.62
CA CYS A 85 11.07 -6.41 8.46
C CYS A 85 12.33 -7.24 8.69
N LEU A 86 13.08 -6.97 9.77
CA LEU A 86 14.38 -7.60 10.03
C LEU A 86 14.27 -9.09 10.39
N LEU A 87 13.27 -9.48 11.19
CA LEU A 87 13.07 -10.88 11.55
C LEU A 87 12.72 -11.72 10.33
N ASN A 88 11.86 -11.22 9.43
CA ASN A 88 11.58 -11.94 8.18
C ASN A 88 12.78 -12.00 7.25
N TYR A 89 13.65 -10.98 7.23
CA TYR A 89 14.92 -11.08 6.48
C TYR A 89 15.80 -12.20 7.03
N ALA A 90 15.94 -12.30 8.34
CA ALA A 90 16.68 -13.37 8.98
C ALA A 90 16.06 -14.75 8.65
N ILE A 91 14.73 -14.88 8.69
CA ILE A 91 14.05 -16.11 8.28
C ILE A 91 14.37 -16.42 6.81
N MET A 92 14.31 -15.45 5.90
CA MET A 92 14.63 -15.66 4.49
C MET A 92 16.10 -16.04 4.24
N TYR A 93 17.02 -15.56 5.07
CA TYR A 93 18.44 -15.85 5.00
C TYR A 93 18.77 -17.27 5.50
N PHE A 94 18.22 -17.67 6.64
CA PHE A 94 18.54 -18.96 7.28
C PHE A 94 17.63 -20.12 6.86
N ALA A 95 16.42 -19.86 6.36
CA ALA A 95 15.48 -20.92 6.02
C ALA A 95 15.92 -21.70 4.75
N PRO A 96 15.68 -23.03 4.71
CA PRO A 96 15.84 -23.79 3.49
C PRO A 96 14.93 -23.26 2.36
N PRO A 97 15.41 -23.16 1.10
CA PRO A 97 14.65 -22.59 -0.01
C PRO A 97 13.27 -23.23 -0.21
N LYS A 98 13.13 -24.53 0.07
CA LYS A 98 11.86 -25.27 -0.04
C LYS A 98 10.77 -24.78 0.92
N HIS A 99 11.15 -24.26 2.09
CA HIS A 99 10.21 -23.92 3.15
C HIS A 99 10.13 -22.41 3.45
N VAL A 100 11.01 -21.60 2.84
CA VAL A 100 11.14 -20.16 3.12
C VAL A 100 9.80 -19.41 3.05
N HIS A 101 9.03 -19.60 1.97
CA HIS A 101 7.74 -18.93 1.78
C HIS A 101 6.73 -19.28 2.88
N ARG A 102 6.69 -20.53 3.34
CA ARG A 102 5.76 -20.98 4.39
C ARG A 102 6.13 -20.42 5.75
N LEU A 103 7.42 -20.43 6.07
CA LEU A 103 7.93 -19.92 7.34
C LEU A 103 7.71 -18.41 7.45
N VAL A 104 8.05 -17.66 6.41
CA VAL A 104 7.80 -16.22 6.33
C VAL A 104 6.30 -15.92 6.39
N PHE A 105 5.47 -16.63 5.63
CA PHE A 105 4.03 -16.42 5.64
C PHE A 105 3.43 -16.69 7.03
N ALA A 106 3.79 -17.81 7.66
CA ALA A 106 3.32 -18.15 9.00
C ALA A 106 3.75 -17.09 10.02
N PHE A 107 5.02 -16.68 10.03
CA PHE A 107 5.51 -15.66 10.94
C PHE A 107 4.80 -14.32 10.73
N CYS A 108 4.72 -13.83 9.49
CA CYS A 108 4.01 -12.59 9.15
C CYS A 108 2.54 -12.61 9.61
N MET A 109 1.80 -13.68 9.30
CA MET A 109 0.39 -13.79 9.65
C MET A 109 0.17 -13.92 11.16
N CYS A 110 0.99 -14.71 11.87
CA CYS A 110 0.94 -14.83 13.32
C CYS A 110 1.25 -13.50 14.01
N TYR A 111 2.27 -12.77 13.53
CA TYR A 111 2.63 -11.49 14.12
C TYR A 111 1.59 -10.41 13.83
N LEU A 112 1.05 -10.37 12.61
CA LEU A 112 -0.04 -9.49 12.24
C LEU A 112 -1.29 -9.77 13.09
N LEU A 113 -1.67 -11.04 13.26
CA LEU A 113 -2.76 -11.47 14.13
C LEU A 113 -2.53 -11.02 15.58
N PHE A 114 -1.32 -11.20 16.11
CA PHE A 114 -0.98 -10.76 17.46
C PHE A 114 -1.18 -9.25 17.64
N ILE A 115 -0.72 -8.44 16.68
CA ILE A 115 -0.87 -6.98 16.76
C ILE A 115 -2.33 -6.56 16.63
N HIS A 116 -3.12 -7.15 15.73
CA HIS A 116 -4.55 -6.83 15.61
C HIS A 116 -5.36 -7.28 16.82
N PHE A 117 -5.04 -8.45 17.39
CA PHE A 117 -5.67 -8.92 18.62
C PHE A 117 -5.35 -7.98 19.79
N TYR A 118 -4.08 -7.58 19.92
CA TYR A 118 -3.65 -6.63 20.94
C TYR A 118 -4.32 -5.26 20.75
N ARG A 119 -4.51 -4.83 19.49
CA ARG A 119 -5.18 -3.57 19.13
C ARG A 119 -6.63 -3.60 19.56
N TRP A 120 -7.33 -4.69 19.28
CA TRP A 120 -8.73 -4.88 19.65
C TRP A 120 -8.97 -4.82 21.16
N LEU A 121 -8.02 -5.29 21.97
CA LEU A 121 -8.13 -5.23 23.44
C LEU A 121 -7.94 -3.83 24.04
N ILE A 122 -7.27 -2.91 23.33
CA ILE A 122 -6.77 -1.66 23.92
C ILE A 122 -7.37 -0.41 23.30
N LEU A 123 -7.55 -0.40 21.98
CA LEU A 123 -8.08 0.77 21.29
C LEU A 123 -9.60 0.72 21.29
N THR A 124 -10.21 1.68 21.98
CA THR A 124 -11.66 1.92 21.99
C THR A 124 -12.11 2.86 20.85
N SER A 125 -11.17 3.49 20.17
CA SER A 125 -11.43 4.49 19.13
C SER A 125 -10.50 4.28 17.94
N TYR A 126 -10.97 4.69 16.75
CA TYR A 126 -10.18 4.60 15.53
C TYR A 126 -9.05 5.64 15.51
N TYR A 127 -7.83 5.16 15.25
CA TYR A 127 -6.62 5.94 15.02
C TYR A 127 -5.92 5.41 13.76
N LEU A 128 -5.23 6.29 13.03
CA LEU A 128 -4.24 5.88 12.04
C LEU A 128 -3.01 5.34 12.76
N ASP A 129 -3.00 4.03 12.96
CA ASP A 129 -1.97 3.33 13.71
C ASP A 129 -0.97 2.60 12.80
N ILE A 130 0.05 2.01 13.42
CA ILE A 130 1.11 1.27 12.72
C ILE A 130 0.60 0.04 11.96
N THR A 131 -0.65 -0.40 12.17
CA THR A 131 -1.16 -1.62 11.54
C THR A 131 -1.35 -1.44 10.03
N GLY A 132 -1.69 -0.24 9.56
CA GLY A 132 -1.78 0.07 8.13
C GLY A 132 -0.48 -0.23 7.36
N PRO A 133 0.64 0.45 7.69
CA PRO A 133 1.96 0.13 7.14
C PRO A 133 2.37 -1.33 7.32
N MET A 134 2.00 -1.94 8.46
CA MET A 134 2.33 -3.34 8.73
C MET A 134 1.63 -4.30 7.76
N MET A 135 0.35 -4.08 7.45
CA MET A 135 -0.38 -4.87 6.45
C MET A 135 0.33 -4.79 5.09
N VAL A 136 0.69 -3.59 4.64
CA VAL A 136 1.42 -3.38 3.37
C VAL A 136 2.77 -4.09 3.38
N ALA A 137 3.52 -3.98 4.48
CA ALA A 137 4.81 -4.66 4.64
C ALA A 137 4.66 -6.18 4.62
N VAL A 138 3.65 -6.76 5.30
CA VAL A 138 3.38 -8.20 5.28
C VAL A 138 3.12 -8.69 3.85
N GLN A 139 2.32 -7.97 3.07
CA GLN A 139 2.06 -8.33 1.68
C GLN A 139 3.34 -8.29 0.82
N LYS A 140 4.16 -7.23 0.96
CA LYS A 140 5.46 -7.12 0.27
C LYS A 140 6.42 -8.25 0.63
N ILE A 141 6.61 -8.50 1.93
CA ILE A 141 7.55 -9.50 2.47
C ILE A 141 7.14 -10.91 2.05
N THR A 142 5.86 -11.24 2.19
CA THR A 142 5.36 -12.57 1.81
C THR A 142 5.49 -12.77 0.31
N THR A 143 5.11 -11.80 -0.52
CA THR A 143 5.31 -11.90 -1.98
C THR A 143 6.76 -12.17 -2.34
N LEU A 144 7.70 -11.42 -1.74
CA LEU A 144 9.14 -11.62 -1.94
C LEU A 144 9.58 -13.05 -1.56
N ALA A 145 9.14 -13.57 -0.41
CA ALA A 145 9.50 -14.93 0.01
C ALA A 145 8.92 -16.01 -0.92
N PHE A 146 7.74 -15.78 -1.47
CA PHE A 146 7.12 -16.64 -2.47
C PHE A 146 7.86 -16.59 -3.82
N SER A 147 8.26 -15.41 -4.27
CA SER A 147 9.13 -15.21 -5.44
C SER A 147 10.50 -15.88 -5.27
N LEU A 148 11.07 -15.83 -4.06
CA LEU A 148 12.35 -16.47 -3.73
C LEU A 148 12.25 -18.00 -3.78
N HIS A 149 11.16 -18.57 -3.26
CA HIS A 149 10.89 -19.99 -3.38
C HIS A 149 10.76 -20.41 -4.85
N ASP A 150 9.99 -19.66 -5.63
CA ASP A 150 9.77 -19.98 -7.04
C ASP A 150 11.06 -19.92 -7.87
N GLY A 151 11.93 -18.93 -7.63
CA GLY A 151 13.21 -18.83 -8.34
C GLY A 151 14.28 -19.84 -7.91
N ARG A 152 14.25 -20.33 -6.66
CA ARG A 152 15.26 -21.28 -6.14
C ARG A 152 14.87 -22.75 -6.25
N VAL A 153 13.58 -23.06 -6.28
CA VAL A 153 13.08 -24.44 -6.10
C VAL A 153 12.34 -24.95 -7.32
N LYS A 154 11.53 -24.11 -7.96
CA LYS A 154 10.71 -24.54 -9.09
C LYS A 154 11.48 -24.45 -10.40
N LYS A 155 11.13 -25.34 -11.32
CA LYS A 155 11.63 -25.27 -12.69
C LYS A 155 10.86 -24.21 -13.48
N LYS A 156 11.50 -23.59 -14.47
CA LYS A 156 10.89 -22.52 -15.27
C LYS A 156 9.61 -23.00 -15.98
N GLU A 157 9.52 -24.28 -16.35
CA GLU A 157 8.37 -24.85 -17.04
C GLU A 157 7.13 -24.99 -16.14
N GLU A 158 7.33 -25.04 -14.82
CA GLU A 158 6.25 -25.14 -13.82
C GLU A 158 5.68 -23.77 -13.42
N LEU A 159 6.33 -22.68 -13.84
CA LEU A 159 5.97 -21.32 -13.50
C LEU A 159 5.04 -20.71 -14.54
N SER A 160 4.05 -19.96 -14.09
CA SER A 160 3.28 -19.07 -14.99
C SER A 160 4.17 -17.93 -15.51
N GLU A 161 3.79 -17.27 -16.61
CA GLU A 161 4.54 -16.13 -17.14
C GLU A 161 4.76 -15.02 -16.10
N LEU A 162 3.75 -14.76 -15.26
CA LEU A 162 3.86 -13.80 -14.17
C LEU A 162 4.88 -14.25 -13.12
N GLN A 163 4.84 -15.53 -12.72
CA GLN A 163 5.79 -16.09 -11.75
C GLN A 163 7.22 -16.10 -12.32
N LYS A 164 7.41 -16.35 -13.61
CA LYS A 164 8.72 -16.27 -14.27
C LYS A 164 9.30 -14.86 -14.20
N ARG A 165 8.48 -13.83 -14.45
CA ARG A 165 8.88 -12.42 -14.38
C ARG A 165 9.29 -11.99 -12.97
N GLU A 166 8.61 -12.53 -11.96
CA GLU A 166 8.79 -12.13 -10.56
C GLU A 166 9.66 -13.11 -9.76
N ALA A 167 10.17 -14.18 -10.37
CA ALA A 167 11.00 -15.18 -9.73
C ALA A 167 12.36 -14.59 -9.32
N ILE A 168 12.78 -14.87 -8.10
CA ILE A 168 14.01 -14.34 -7.51
C ILE A 168 14.93 -15.50 -7.15
N ILE A 169 16.12 -15.52 -7.72
CA ILE A 169 17.10 -16.60 -7.52
C ILE A 169 17.95 -16.30 -6.28
N GLU A 170 18.44 -15.08 -6.16
CA GLU A 170 19.31 -14.66 -5.06
C GLU A 170 18.56 -13.77 -4.08
N LEU A 171 18.87 -13.92 -2.79
CA LEU A 171 18.23 -13.11 -1.77
C LEU A 171 18.75 -11.68 -1.92
N PRO A 172 17.88 -10.66 -1.93
CA PRO A 172 18.30 -9.26 -1.96
C PRO A 172 19.28 -8.94 -0.84
N SER A 173 20.17 -8.00 -1.11
CA SER A 173 20.99 -7.41 -0.03
C SER A 173 20.08 -6.76 1.02
N LEU A 174 20.55 -6.68 2.27
CA LEU A 174 19.76 -6.10 3.36
C LEU A 174 19.32 -4.67 3.04
N SER A 175 20.18 -3.88 2.39
CA SER A 175 19.84 -2.51 2.00
C SER A 175 18.74 -2.45 0.94
N GLU A 176 18.78 -3.29 -0.09
CA GLU A 176 17.72 -3.37 -1.11
C GLU A 176 16.40 -3.84 -0.53
N TYR A 177 16.44 -4.82 0.37
CA TYR A 177 15.26 -5.33 1.05
C TYR A 177 14.63 -4.24 1.95
N VAL A 178 15.42 -3.59 2.79
CA VAL A 178 14.93 -2.49 3.65
C VAL A 178 14.41 -1.34 2.79
N SER A 179 15.09 -1.03 1.67
CA SER A 179 14.65 -0.03 0.70
C SER A 179 13.30 -0.36 0.08
N PHE A 180 13.09 -1.62 -0.32
CA PHE A 180 11.82 -2.09 -0.87
C PHE A 180 10.66 -1.99 0.13
N ILE A 181 10.90 -2.39 1.38
CA ILE A 181 9.86 -2.36 2.43
C ILE A 181 9.54 -0.93 2.85
N PHE A 182 10.56 -0.11 3.10
CA PHE A 182 10.43 1.24 3.66
C PHE A 182 10.54 2.37 2.62
N ASN A 183 10.30 2.10 1.33
CA ASN A 183 10.31 3.19 0.35
C ASN A 183 9.28 4.26 0.70
N PHE A 184 9.68 5.54 0.74
CA PHE A 184 8.81 6.63 1.17
C PHE A 184 7.55 6.79 0.31
N GLN A 185 7.58 6.33 -0.96
CA GLN A 185 6.45 6.42 -1.87
C GLN A 185 5.23 5.63 -1.37
N THR A 186 5.47 4.49 -0.69
CA THR A 186 4.40 3.55 -0.31
C THR A 186 4.45 3.09 1.16
N ALA A 187 5.44 3.52 1.94
CA ALA A 187 5.64 3.07 3.32
C ALA A 187 4.46 3.37 4.25
N LEU A 188 3.69 4.44 4.01
CA LEU A 188 2.62 4.86 4.92
C LEU A 188 1.25 4.24 4.58
N THR A 189 0.83 4.24 3.32
CA THR A 189 -0.52 3.77 2.91
C THR A 189 -0.53 2.77 1.75
N GLY A 190 0.64 2.25 1.36
CA GLY A 190 0.75 1.53 0.10
C GLY A 190 0.71 2.50 -1.10
N PRO A 191 0.52 2.01 -2.33
CA PRO A 191 0.12 0.65 -2.70
C PRO A 191 1.17 -0.42 -2.40
N VAL A 192 0.75 -1.68 -2.48
CA VAL A 192 1.67 -2.82 -2.47
C VAL A 192 2.34 -2.90 -3.84
N ASN A 193 3.66 -3.07 -3.83
CA ASN A 193 4.46 -3.13 -5.05
C ASN A 193 5.26 -4.43 -5.06
N PHE A 194 5.62 -4.90 -6.24
CA PHE A 194 6.43 -6.10 -6.41
C PHE A 194 7.92 -5.77 -6.40
N TYR A 195 8.73 -6.69 -5.88
CA TYR A 195 10.17 -6.46 -5.70
C TYR A 195 10.90 -6.29 -7.05
N SER A 196 10.53 -7.07 -8.07
CA SER A 196 11.08 -6.96 -9.43
C SER A 196 10.86 -5.57 -10.03
N ASP A 197 9.66 -5.04 -9.89
CA ASP A 197 9.30 -3.70 -10.35
C ASP A 197 10.08 -2.61 -9.59
N TYR A 198 10.22 -2.78 -8.28
CA TYR A 198 11.01 -1.87 -7.46
C TYR A 198 12.50 -1.87 -7.83
N LEU A 199 13.07 -3.04 -8.11
CA LEU A 199 14.46 -3.16 -8.54
C LEU A 199 14.67 -2.50 -9.91
N ALA A 200 13.76 -2.74 -10.87
CA ALA A 200 13.78 -2.09 -12.18
C ALA A 200 13.70 -0.55 -12.08
N PHE A 201 12.99 -0.05 -11.08
CA PHE A 201 12.95 1.38 -10.76
C PHE A 201 14.28 1.91 -10.26
N ILE A 202 14.87 1.23 -9.28
CA ILE A 202 16.18 1.56 -8.71
C ILE A 202 17.29 1.50 -9.75
N ASP A 203 17.21 0.57 -10.70
CA ASP A 203 18.18 0.43 -11.78
C ASP A 203 17.90 1.40 -12.95
N GLY A 204 16.70 1.99 -13.00
CA GLY A 204 16.32 2.92 -14.07
C GLY A 204 15.88 2.25 -15.37
N VAL A 205 15.73 0.93 -15.39
CA VAL A 205 15.32 0.14 -16.58
C VAL A 205 13.79 0.03 -16.72
N HIS A 206 13.03 0.45 -15.69
CA HIS A 206 11.56 0.42 -15.69
C HIS A 206 10.90 1.26 -16.78
N VAL A 207 11.50 2.37 -17.22
CA VAL A 207 10.92 3.25 -18.25
C VAL A 207 11.46 2.90 -19.63
N VAL A 208 10.61 2.34 -20.47
CA VAL A 208 10.92 2.13 -21.89
C VAL A 208 10.76 3.45 -22.62
N ARG A 209 11.80 3.92 -23.31
CA ARG A 209 11.74 5.16 -24.11
C ARG A 209 10.80 4.99 -25.30
N THR A 210 10.10 6.05 -25.67
CA THR A 210 9.26 6.07 -26.88
C THR A 210 10.11 5.85 -28.13
N LYS A 211 9.50 5.48 -29.26
CA LYS A 211 10.16 5.36 -30.58
C LYS A 211 11.00 6.60 -30.94
N ASP A 212 10.63 7.77 -30.44
CA ASP A 212 11.33 9.05 -30.64
C ASP A 212 12.46 9.33 -29.63
N GLY A 213 12.82 8.36 -28.79
CA GLY A 213 13.89 8.48 -27.79
C GLY A 213 13.57 9.33 -26.56
N LYS A 214 12.38 9.92 -26.47
CA LYS A 214 11.95 10.74 -25.33
C LYS A 214 11.40 9.87 -24.19
N GLU A 215 11.72 10.26 -22.96
CA GLU A 215 11.13 9.66 -21.76
C GLU A 215 9.71 10.21 -21.54
N PRO A 216 8.72 9.35 -21.25
CA PRO A 216 7.36 9.78 -21.01
C PRO A 216 7.25 10.70 -19.79
N SER A 217 6.52 11.80 -19.94
CA SER A 217 6.32 12.75 -18.83
C SER A 217 5.30 12.20 -17.83
N ALA A 218 5.78 11.90 -16.62
CA ALA A 218 4.93 11.47 -15.50
C ALA A 218 4.17 12.60 -14.82
N VAL A 219 4.56 13.87 -15.08
CA VAL A 219 4.05 15.03 -14.34
C VAL A 219 2.56 15.23 -14.60
N GLY A 220 2.12 15.11 -15.85
CA GLY A 220 0.71 15.27 -16.21
C GLY A 220 -0.19 14.24 -15.51
N ALA A 221 0.21 12.96 -15.56
CA ALA A 221 -0.52 11.88 -14.90
C ALA A 221 -0.55 12.06 -13.37
N SER A 222 0.58 12.44 -12.77
CA SER A 222 0.68 12.70 -11.34
C SER A 222 -0.20 13.89 -10.90
N MET A 223 -0.16 15.01 -11.64
CA MET A 223 -0.96 16.21 -11.32
C MET A 223 -2.46 15.96 -11.46
N ARG A 224 -2.89 15.15 -12.43
CA ARG A 224 -4.28 14.72 -12.54
C ARG A 224 -4.73 13.94 -11.29
N LYS A 225 -3.98 12.91 -10.89
CA LYS A 225 -4.29 12.13 -9.68
C LYS A 225 -4.21 13.00 -8.41
N LEU A 226 -3.31 13.98 -8.38
CA LEU A 226 -3.24 14.95 -7.30
C LEU A 226 -4.53 15.79 -7.22
N ALA A 227 -5.01 16.32 -8.36
CA ALA A 227 -6.26 17.07 -8.40
C ALA A 227 -7.46 16.22 -7.95
N GLU A 228 -7.55 14.97 -8.42
CA GLU A 228 -8.56 14.00 -7.97
C GLU A 228 -8.47 13.76 -6.44
N SER A 229 -7.26 13.59 -5.90
CA SER A 229 -7.07 13.41 -4.46
C SER A 229 -7.46 14.65 -3.64
N ILE A 230 -7.16 15.87 -4.12
CA ILE A 230 -7.56 17.11 -3.45
C ILE A 230 -9.09 17.23 -3.41
N LEU A 231 -9.78 16.84 -4.48
CA LEU A 231 -11.25 16.80 -4.48
C LEU A 231 -11.78 15.86 -3.38
N TYR A 232 -11.21 14.65 -3.24
CA TYR A 232 -11.59 13.74 -2.15
C TYR A 232 -11.26 14.31 -0.77
N LEU A 233 -10.13 15.00 -0.61
CA LEU A 233 -9.78 15.66 0.63
C LEU A 233 -10.79 16.76 1.02
N LEU A 234 -11.28 17.54 0.05
CA LEU A 234 -12.32 18.55 0.28
C LEU A 234 -13.64 17.90 0.73
N ILE A 235 -14.03 16.77 0.12
CA ILE A 235 -15.21 16.01 0.54
C ILE A 235 -15.03 15.51 1.98
N ILE A 236 -13.86 14.97 2.33
CA ILE A 236 -13.56 14.50 3.70
C ILE A 236 -13.61 15.66 4.69
N ALA A 237 -13.04 16.81 4.34
CA ALA A 237 -13.04 17.99 5.21
C ALA A 237 -14.45 18.52 5.45
N GLN A 238 -15.31 18.51 4.44
CA GLN A 238 -16.68 19.02 4.53
C GLN A 238 -17.65 18.05 5.23
N PHE A 239 -17.51 16.74 4.99
CA PHE A 239 -18.52 15.75 5.37
C PHE A 239 -18.02 14.69 6.35
N GLY A 240 -16.70 14.51 6.49
CA GLY A 240 -16.10 13.39 7.23
C GLY A 240 -16.33 13.43 8.74
N ALA A 241 -16.46 14.62 9.34
CA ALA A 241 -16.78 14.76 10.76
C ALA A 241 -18.31 14.68 11.03
N THR A 242 -19.12 15.03 10.03
CA THR A 242 -20.58 15.13 10.16
C THR A 242 -21.28 13.78 10.07
N TYR A 243 -20.70 12.83 9.31
CA TYR A 243 -21.33 11.54 9.03
C TYR A 243 -20.41 10.37 9.43
N PRO A 244 -20.25 10.10 10.74
CA PRO A 244 -19.46 8.97 11.21
C PRO A 244 -20.18 7.61 10.94
N PRO A 245 -19.46 6.49 10.84
CA PRO A 245 -20.06 5.16 10.64
C PRO A 245 -21.08 4.78 11.70
N GLU A 246 -20.93 5.26 12.92
CA GLU A 246 -21.82 4.93 14.04
C GLU A 246 -23.24 5.51 13.84
N LEU A 247 -23.39 6.55 13.03
CA LEU A 247 -24.64 7.25 12.76
C LEU A 247 -25.77 6.31 12.30
N ILE A 248 -25.45 5.37 11.41
CA ILE A 248 -26.43 4.40 10.87
C ILE A 248 -26.93 3.38 11.90
N ALA A 249 -26.23 3.25 13.03
CA ALA A 249 -26.57 2.38 14.14
C ALA A 249 -27.26 3.14 15.30
N GLU A 250 -27.43 4.46 15.20
CA GLU A 250 -28.15 5.24 16.18
C GLU A 250 -29.66 4.97 16.10
N LYS A 251 -30.34 5.09 17.24
CA LYS A 251 -31.77 4.77 17.37
C LYS A 251 -32.64 5.56 16.39
N GLU A 252 -32.26 6.80 16.08
CA GLU A 252 -32.98 7.69 15.17
C GLU A 252 -32.96 7.15 13.73
N TYR A 253 -31.80 6.70 13.26
CA TYR A 253 -31.64 6.11 11.93
C TYR A 253 -32.25 4.72 11.85
N LEU A 254 -32.11 3.91 12.90
CA LEU A 254 -32.71 2.58 12.97
C LEU A 254 -34.25 2.62 12.99
N ALA A 255 -34.85 3.73 13.43
CA ALA A 255 -36.30 3.92 13.41
C ALA A 255 -36.84 4.32 12.01
N LEU A 256 -35.96 4.63 11.04
CA LEU A 256 -36.37 5.01 9.69
C LEU A 256 -36.97 3.82 8.92
N PRO A 257 -37.87 4.08 7.94
CA PRO A 257 -38.29 3.07 6.98
C PRO A 257 -37.07 2.43 6.28
N TYR A 258 -37.14 1.12 6.01
CA TYR A 258 -36.02 0.34 5.48
C TYR A 258 -35.34 0.97 4.26
N LEU A 259 -36.11 1.53 3.32
CA LEU A 259 -35.56 2.19 2.14
C LEU A 259 -34.74 3.44 2.49
N GLN A 260 -35.23 4.27 3.41
CA GLN A 260 -34.53 5.48 3.84
C GLN A 260 -33.26 5.13 4.63
N TRP A 261 -33.34 4.15 5.52
CA TRP A 261 -32.18 3.64 6.23
C TRP A 261 -31.11 3.11 5.26
N PHE A 262 -31.52 2.34 4.25
CA PHE A 262 -30.62 1.79 3.24
C PHE A 262 -29.95 2.87 2.38
N MET A 263 -30.67 3.94 2.03
CA MET A 263 -30.08 5.09 1.34
C MET A 263 -29.04 5.82 2.21
N TRP A 264 -29.34 6.03 3.49
CA TRP A 264 -28.38 6.59 4.45
C TRP A 264 -27.17 5.70 4.64
N TRP A 265 -27.37 4.39 4.72
CA TRP A 265 -26.30 3.40 4.77
C TRP A 265 -25.35 3.55 3.58
N PHE A 266 -25.88 3.64 2.36
CA PHE A 266 -25.04 3.85 1.17
C PHE A 266 -24.24 5.15 1.22
N ILE A 267 -24.86 6.26 1.63
CA ILE A 267 -24.21 7.57 1.73
C ILE A 267 -23.06 7.52 2.76
N VAL A 268 -23.31 6.98 3.95
CA VAL A 268 -22.31 6.91 5.02
C VAL A 268 -21.15 6.00 4.62
N ILE A 269 -21.42 4.82 4.06
CA ILE A 269 -20.35 3.92 3.61
C ILE A 269 -19.57 4.55 2.44
N PHE A 270 -20.23 5.27 1.52
CA PHE A 270 -19.54 6.03 0.46
C PHE A 270 -18.56 7.06 1.06
N LEU A 271 -19.00 7.87 2.03
CA LEU A 271 -18.14 8.86 2.69
C LEU A 271 -16.94 8.22 3.40
N ILE A 272 -17.11 7.01 3.95
CA ILE A 272 -16.00 6.24 4.51
C ILE A 272 -15.02 5.81 3.41
N ARG A 273 -15.52 5.29 2.28
CA ARG A 273 -14.69 4.89 1.12
C ARG A 273 -13.87 6.05 0.55
N VAL A 274 -14.40 7.28 0.57
CA VAL A 274 -13.67 8.47 0.09
C VAL A 274 -12.33 8.67 0.81
N ASN A 275 -12.21 8.28 2.09
CA ASN A 275 -10.92 8.32 2.81
C ASN A 275 -9.85 7.45 2.13
N TYR A 276 -10.24 6.25 1.66
CA TYR A 276 -9.35 5.34 0.94
C TYR A 276 -9.07 5.85 -0.49
N TYR A 277 -10.07 6.44 -1.16
CA TYR A 277 -9.87 7.07 -2.47
C TYR A 277 -8.87 8.21 -2.40
N PHE A 278 -8.93 9.05 -1.37
CA PHE A 278 -7.92 10.07 -1.11
C PHE A 278 -6.54 9.44 -0.94
N ALA A 279 -6.37 8.56 0.07
CA ALA A 279 -5.06 8.05 0.45
C ALA A 279 -4.38 7.26 -0.69
N TRP A 280 -5.12 6.38 -1.37
CA TRP A 280 -4.56 5.55 -2.44
C TRP A 280 -4.31 6.34 -3.72
N THR A 281 -5.20 7.27 -4.11
CA THR A 281 -4.97 8.09 -5.32
C THR A 281 -3.82 9.06 -5.12
N PHE A 282 -3.67 9.61 -3.91
CA PHE A 282 -2.54 10.48 -3.58
C PHE A 282 -1.22 9.68 -3.59
N ALA A 283 -1.17 8.51 -2.95
CA ALA A 283 0.04 7.69 -2.97
C ALA A 283 0.45 7.27 -4.38
N ASP A 284 -0.51 6.98 -5.25
CA ASP A 284 -0.27 6.73 -6.66
C ASP A 284 0.26 7.99 -7.40
N SER A 285 -0.27 9.18 -7.09
CA SER A 285 0.31 10.45 -7.58
C SER A 285 1.78 10.61 -7.18
N VAL A 286 2.16 10.26 -5.94
CA VAL A 286 3.55 10.27 -5.45
C VAL A 286 4.42 9.27 -6.23
N CYS A 287 3.93 8.04 -6.42
CA CYS A 287 4.62 7.02 -7.20
C CYS A 287 4.87 7.49 -8.64
N ASN A 288 3.87 8.06 -9.29
CA ASN A 288 3.98 8.62 -10.64
C ASN A 288 4.95 9.81 -10.69
N MET A 289 4.90 10.72 -9.72
CA MET A 289 5.82 11.86 -9.66
C MET A 289 7.28 11.40 -9.56
N SER A 290 7.54 10.32 -8.82
CA SER A 290 8.87 9.73 -8.70
C SER A 290 9.34 8.97 -9.95
N GLY A 291 8.45 8.71 -10.91
CA GLY A 291 8.70 7.87 -12.10
C GLY A 291 8.39 6.38 -11.89
N PHE A 292 8.11 5.96 -10.66
CA PHE A 292 7.90 4.55 -10.33
C PHE A 292 6.63 3.94 -10.95
N GLY A 293 5.57 4.71 -11.14
CA GLY A 293 4.27 4.17 -11.56
C GLY A 293 4.09 3.81 -13.04
N PHE A 294 5.16 3.81 -13.85
CA PHE A 294 5.09 3.48 -15.28
C PHE A 294 4.82 1.98 -15.51
N SER A 295 3.77 1.65 -16.27
CA SER A 295 3.34 0.27 -16.57
C SER A 295 3.47 -0.12 -18.04
N GLY A 296 4.00 0.75 -18.91
CA GLY A 296 4.16 0.49 -20.35
C GLY A 296 3.40 1.49 -21.22
N TYR A 297 3.07 1.08 -22.45
CA TYR A 297 2.32 1.89 -23.41
C TYR A 297 1.00 1.22 -23.74
N ASP A 298 -0.06 2.02 -23.91
CA ASP A 298 -1.35 1.56 -24.42
C ASP A 298 -1.28 1.26 -25.92
N GLU A 299 -2.34 0.64 -26.46
CA GLU A 299 -2.49 0.33 -27.91
C GLU A 299 -2.33 1.57 -28.80
N ASN A 300 -2.66 2.75 -28.27
CA ASN A 300 -2.53 4.05 -28.94
C ASN A 300 -1.13 4.66 -28.81
N GLY A 301 -0.16 3.98 -28.19
CA GLY A 301 1.20 4.48 -27.96
C GLY A 301 1.34 5.50 -26.82
N ASN A 302 0.29 5.70 -26.01
CA ASN A 302 0.32 6.60 -24.86
C ASN A 302 0.94 5.90 -23.64
N ALA A 303 1.75 6.64 -22.87
CA ALA A 303 2.38 6.11 -21.67
C ALA A 303 1.37 5.86 -20.55
N LYS A 304 1.31 4.62 -20.07
CA LYS A 304 0.43 4.18 -19.00
C LYS A 304 1.11 4.31 -17.64
N TRP A 305 0.48 5.04 -16.73
CA TRP A 305 0.96 5.32 -15.37
C TRP A 305 0.06 4.64 -14.34
N GLU A 306 -0.06 3.31 -14.45
CA GLU A 306 -0.99 2.53 -13.63
C GLU A 306 -0.32 1.48 -12.75
N LEU A 307 1.01 1.35 -12.77
CA LEU A 307 1.72 0.28 -12.03
C LEU A 307 1.39 0.30 -10.54
N CYS A 308 1.23 1.50 -9.98
CA CYS A 308 0.91 1.75 -8.58
C CYS A 308 -0.57 2.12 -8.37
N THR A 309 -1.46 1.88 -9.34
CA THR A 309 -2.90 2.14 -9.11
C THR A 309 -3.44 1.10 -8.14
N ASN A 310 -3.95 1.54 -6.99
CA ASN A 310 -4.59 0.65 -6.03
C ASN A 310 -6.12 0.71 -6.06
N VAL A 311 -6.69 1.77 -6.65
CA VAL A 311 -8.14 1.95 -6.68
C VAL A 311 -8.59 2.67 -7.94
N ARG A 312 -9.78 2.32 -8.41
CA ARG A 312 -10.48 2.95 -9.53
C ARG A 312 -11.87 3.38 -9.05
N PRO A 313 -12.01 4.59 -8.48
CA PRO A 313 -13.25 5.00 -7.80
C PRO A 313 -14.50 4.90 -8.69
N TYR A 314 -14.40 5.31 -9.96
CA TYR A 314 -15.51 5.20 -10.90
C TYR A 314 -15.96 3.75 -11.13
N GLN A 315 -15.00 2.82 -11.29
CA GLN A 315 -15.30 1.40 -11.46
C GLN A 315 -15.94 0.81 -10.19
N VAL A 316 -15.49 1.22 -9.00
CA VAL A 316 -16.03 0.70 -7.73
C VAL A 316 -17.48 1.16 -7.50
N GLU A 317 -17.77 2.43 -7.75
CA GLU A 317 -19.10 3.01 -7.48
C GLU A 317 -20.14 2.67 -8.55
N MET A 318 -19.72 2.45 -9.80
CA MET A 318 -20.61 2.13 -10.92
C MET A 318 -20.60 0.64 -11.31
N ALA A 319 -19.95 -0.21 -10.51
CA ALA A 319 -19.85 -1.63 -10.77
C ALA A 319 -21.24 -2.29 -10.86
N GLN A 320 -21.45 -3.09 -11.90
CA GLN A 320 -22.69 -3.86 -12.07
C GLN A 320 -22.57 -5.28 -11.49
N SER A 321 -21.37 -5.68 -11.07
CA SER A 321 -21.10 -6.99 -10.47
C SER A 321 -20.09 -6.87 -9.33
N PHE A 322 -20.19 -7.77 -8.34
CA PHE A 322 -19.25 -7.81 -7.23
C PHE A 322 -17.80 -8.02 -7.68
N LYS A 323 -17.61 -8.80 -8.76
CA LYS A 323 -16.30 -9.00 -9.37
C LYS A 323 -15.71 -7.67 -9.85
N GLU A 324 -16.50 -6.84 -10.52
CA GLU A 324 -16.06 -5.54 -11.02
C GLU A 324 -15.68 -4.57 -9.89
N THR A 325 -16.41 -4.62 -8.77
CA THR A 325 -16.07 -3.90 -7.54
C THR A 325 -14.71 -4.36 -6.99
N LEU A 326 -14.49 -5.67 -6.86
CA LEU A 326 -13.22 -6.24 -6.39
C LEU A 326 -12.05 -5.94 -7.32
N ASP A 327 -12.27 -5.98 -8.64
CA ASP A 327 -11.25 -5.65 -9.65
C ASP A 327 -10.87 -4.16 -9.63
N GLY A 328 -11.70 -3.29 -9.04
CA GLY A 328 -11.47 -1.84 -8.90
C GLY A 328 -11.04 -1.38 -7.51
N TRP A 329 -11.18 -2.22 -6.48
CA TRP A 329 -10.90 -1.90 -5.08
C TRP A 329 -9.68 -2.67 -4.56
N ASN A 330 -8.73 -1.94 -3.95
CA ASN A 330 -7.52 -2.52 -3.36
C ASN A 330 -6.77 -3.49 -4.30
N ILE A 331 -6.59 -3.04 -5.55
CA ILE A 331 -6.13 -3.83 -6.70
C ILE A 331 -4.83 -4.59 -6.41
N GLN A 332 -3.87 -3.95 -5.72
CA GLN A 332 -2.58 -4.57 -5.43
C GLN A 332 -2.68 -5.65 -4.35
N THR A 333 -3.56 -5.48 -3.38
CA THR A 333 -3.85 -6.54 -2.38
C THR A 333 -4.54 -7.73 -3.04
N GLY A 334 -5.49 -7.49 -3.96
CA GLY A 334 -6.07 -8.54 -4.78
C GLY A 334 -5.00 -9.27 -5.61
N GLY A 335 -4.03 -8.53 -6.15
CA GLY A 335 -2.85 -9.06 -6.83
C GLY A 335 -1.94 -9.91 -5.92
N TRP A 336 -1.77 -9.52 -4.66
CA TRP A 336 -1.05 -10.29 -3.64
C TRP A 336 -1.76 -11.60 -3.31
N LEU A 337 -3.05 -11.54 -2.98
CA LEU A 337 -3.91 -12.70 -2.71
C LEU A 337 -3.86 -13.70 -3.86
N ARG A 338 -3.90 -13.19 -5.09
CA ARG A 338 -3.80 -14.03 -6.29
C ARG A 338 -2.46 -14.78 -6.36
N ARG A 339 -1.35 -14.10 -6.13
CA ARG A 339 0.02 -14.67 -6.21
C ARG A 339 0.36 -15.62 -5.07
N VAL A 340 -0.09 -15.30 -3.86
CA VAL A 340 0.27 -16.03 -2.65
C VAL A 340 -0.67 -17.20 -2.38
N ALA A 341 -1.95 -17.06 -2.75
CA ALA A 341 -2.96 -18.08 -2.47
C ALA A 341 -3.59 -18.68 -3.74
N TYR A 342 -4.26 -17.87 -4.58
CA TYR A 342 -5.10 -18.38 -5.66
C TYR A 342 -4.33 -19.22 -6.70
N ASP A 343 -3.28 -18.65 -7.30
CA ASP A 343 -2.48 -19.30 -8.35
C ASP A 343 -1.71 -20.52 -7.83
N ARG A 344 -1.54 -20.63 -6.51
CA ARG A 344 -0.83 -21.74 -5.84
C ARG A 344 -1.76 -22.83 -5.34
N THR A 345 -3.05 -22.57 -5.31
CA THR A 345 -4.07 -23.54 -4.88
C THR A 345 -4.39 -24.49 -6.04
N PRO A 346 -4.49 -25.82 -5.81
CA PRO A 346 -4.88 -26.76 -6.86
C PRO A 346 -6.23 -26.38 -7.48
N LYS A 347 -6.39 -26.56 -8.79
CA LYS A 347 -7.60 -26.18 -9.55
C LYS A 347 -8.93 -26.64 -8.90
N LYS A 348 -8.92 -27.80 -8.23
CA LYS A 348 -10.06 -28.35 -7.49
C LYS A 348 -10.56 -27.45 -6.35
N TYR A 349 -9.69 -26.66 -5.74
CA TYR A 349 -10.00 -25.79 -4.58
C TYR A 349 -9.99 -24.29 -4.93
N GLN A 350 -9.65 -23.91 -6.16
CA GLN A 350 -9.68 -22.50 -6.60
C GLN A 350 -11.08 -21.88 -6.53
N LEU A 351 -12.13 -22.67 -6.77
CA LEU A 351 -13.54 -22.28 -6.62
C LEU A 351 -13.94 -21.98 -5.17
N LEU A 352 -13.30 -22.64 -4.19
CA LEU A 352 -13.51 -22.36 -2.77
C LEU A 352 -12.84 -21.03 -2.37
N PHE A 353 -11.70 -20.69 -2.96
CA PHE A 353 -11.04 -19.40 -2.75
C PHE A 353 -11.85 -18.22 -3.32
N TYR A 354 -12.48 -18.41 -4.49
CA TYR A 354 -13.41 -17.41 -5.04
C TYR A 354 -14.61 -17.18 -4.10
N ARG A 355 -15.03 -18.20 -3.35
CA ARG A 355 -16.07 -18.10 -2.32
C ARG A 355 -15.57 -17.52 -0.99
N SER A 356 -14.27 -17.57 -0.68
CA SER A 356 -13.71 -17.02 0.56
C SER A 356 -13.34 -15.54 0.46
N ASN A 357 -13.14 -14.99 -0.74
CA ASN A 357 -13.05 -13.53 -0.97
C ASN A 357 -14.37 -12.78 -0.71
N LEU A 358 -15.41 -13.46 -0.23
CA LEU A 358 -16.64 -12.87 0.33
C LEU A 358 -16.49 -12.41 1.80
N TRP A 359 -15.31 -12.55 2.39
CA TRP A 359 -15.03 -12.23 3.80
C TRP A 359 -14.06 -11.05 4.02
N GLU A 360 -13.71 -10.29 2.97
CA GLU A 360 -13.18 -8.91 3.10
C GLU A 360 -14.35 -7.93 3.01
#